data_AF-A0AAW3YS48-F1
#
_entry.id   AF-A0AAW3YS48-F1
#
_cell.length_a   1.000
_cell.length_b   1.000
_cell.length_c   1.000
_cell.angle_alpha   90.00
_cell.angle_beta   90.00
_cell.angle_gamma   90.00
#
_symmetry.space_group_name_H-M   'P 1'
#
loop_
_entity.id
_entity.type
_entity.pdbx_description
1 polymer ?
#
loop_
_entity_poly.entity_id
_entity_poly.type
_entity_poly.pdbx_seq_one_letter_code
_entity_poly.pdbx_strand_id
1 'polypeptide(L)' 'MAVENVRNELDHKWIEEGYKYIGVNEIKGESHHLNILQWWKDIKWGGIRDDETPWCAAYVGAMLGSVP' A
#
# COMPACT_ATOMS: atom_id res chain seq x y z
N MET A 1 29.01 9.57 4.42
CA MET A 1 28.49 10.25 5.63
C MET A 1 27.22 11.06 5.40
N ALA A 2 26.92 11.61 4.21
CA ALA A 2 25.64 12.33 4.00
C ALA A 2 24.41 11.41 3.80
N VAL A 3 24.60 10.21 3.22
CA VAL A 3 23.49 9.32 2.81
C VAL A 3 22.86 8.53 3.96
N GLU A 4 23.62 8.24 5.02
CA GLU A 4 23.11 7.55 6.22
C GLU A 4 22.25 8.47 7.09
N ASN A 5 22.52 9.78 7.11
CA ASN A 5 21.76 10.73 7.93
C ASN A 5 20.35 10.99 7.41
N VAL A 6 20.12 10.95 6.08
CA VAL A 6 18.76 11.09 5.50
C VAL A 6 17.84 9.93 5.89
N ARG A 7 18.40 8.74 6.14
CA ARG A 7 17.63 7.54 6.53
C ARG A 7 17.22 7.55 8.01
N ASN A 8 18.00 8.23 8.87
CA ASN A 8 17.77 8.23 10.32
C ASN A 8 16.90 9.39 10.81
N GLU A 9 16.78 10.49 10.06
CA GLU A 9 15.97 11.66 10.46
C GLU A 9 14.52 11.59 9.97
N LEU A 10 14.21 10.66 9.06
CA LEU A 10 12.89 10.46 8.50
C LEU A 10 12.38 9.08 8.92
N ASP A 11 11.90 8.98 10.16
CA ASP A 11 11.07 7.86 10.65
C ASP A 11 9.74 7.86 9.87
N HIS A 12 9.81 7.54 8.59
CA HIS A 12 8.69 7.46 7.68
C HIS A 12 8.01 6.11 7.89
N LYS A 13 7.27 5.99 8.99
CA LYS A 13 6.51 4.79 9.35
C LYS A 13 5.67 4.25 8.18
N TRP A 14 5.16 5.12 7.31
CA TRP A 14 4.38 4.71 6.15
C TRP A 14 5.21 3.96 5.09
N ILE A 15 6.50 4.31 4.95
CA ILE A 15 7.44 3.59 4.08
C ILE A 15 7.79 2.24 4.70
N GLU A 16 8.02 2.19 6.01
CA GLU A 16 8.25 0.93 6.73
C GLU A 16 7.06 -0.02 6.60
N GLU A 17 5.84 0.50 6.72
CA GLU A 17 4.62 -0.24 6.47
C GLU A 17 4.57 -0.74 5.02
N GLY A 18 4.93 0.13 4.07
CA GLY A 18 4.98 -0.19 2.65
C GLY A 18 5.87 -1.39 2.32
N TYR A 19 7.01 -1.55 3.00
CA TYR A 19 7.94 -2.66 2.76
C TYR A 19 7.32 -4.03 3.02
N LYS A 20 6.30 -4.15 3.86
CA LYS A 20 5.62 -5.43 4.17
C LYS A 20 4.87 -6.01 2.96
N TYR A 21 4.61 -5.19 1.95
CA TYR A 21 3.79 -5.55 0.79
C TYR A 21 4.59 -5.69 -0.51
N ILE A 22 5.93 -5.72 -0.43
CA ILE A 22 6.77 -6.04 -1.58
C ILE A 22 6.39 -7.43 -2.11
N GLY A 23 6.14 -7.52 -3.42
CA GLY A 23 5.75 -8.76 -4.09
C GLY A 23 4.24 -9.00 -4.15
N VAL A 24 3.40 -8.14 -3.53
CA VAL A 24 1.95 -8.16 -3.77
C VAL A 24 1.68 -7.86 -5.24
N ASN A 25 0.87 -8.70 -5.86
CA ASN A 25 0.43 -8.59 -7.24
C ASN A 25 -1.01 -9.07 -7.35
N GLU A 26 -1.68 -8.71 -8.45
CA GLU A 26 -3.02 -9.22 -8.77
C GLU A 26 -3.02 -10.76 -8.79
N ILE A 27 -4.11 -11.37 -8.34
CA ILE A 27 -4.38 -12.79 -8.53
C ILE A 27 -5.20 -12.94 -9.80
N LYS A 28 -4.62 -13.60 -10.82
CA LYS A 28 -5.36 -13.85 -12.06
C LYS A 28 -6.48 -14.87 -11.85
N GLY A 29 -7.69 -14.53 -12.31
CA GLY A 29 -8.83 -15.44 -12.32
C GLY A 29 -9.98 -14.92 -11.45
N GLU A 30 -10.77 -15.81 -10.87
CA GLU A 30 -11.94 -15.44 -10.07
C GLU A 30 -11.63 -15.04 -8.62
N SER A 31 -10.34 -14.97 -8.26
CA SER A 31 -9.89 -14.68 -6.91
C SER A 31 -9.13 -13.36 -6.88
N HIS A 32 -9.18 -12.66 -5.75
CA HIS A 32 -8.57 -11.35 -5.58
C HIS A 32 -7.65 -11.30 -4.36
N HIS A 33 -6.56 -10.56 -4.47
CA HIS A 33 -5.62 -10.34 -3.38
C HIS A 33 -6.29 -9.52 -2.26
N LEU A 34 -6.44 -10.13 -1.09
CA LEU A 34 -7.16 -9.53 0.04
C LEU A 34 -6.59 -8.17 0.48
N ASN A 35 -5.26 -8.00 0.43
CA ASN A 35 -4.63 -6.70 0.71
C ASN A 35 -5.09 -5.59 -0.24
N ILE A 36 -5.18 -5.85 -1.55
CA ILE A 36 -5.60 -4.84 -2.53
C ILE A 36 -7.07 -4.45 -2.28
N LEU A 37 -7.92 -5.44 -2.04
CA LEU A 37 -9.31 -5.20 -1.64
C LEU A 37 -9.45 -4.40 -0.34
N GLN A 38 -8.54 -4.62 0.61
CA GLN A 38 -8.53 -3.89 1.88
C GLN A 38 -8.09 -2.43 1.65
N TRP A 39 -7.07 -2.19 0.83
CA TRP A 39 -6.62 -0.83 0.54
C TRP A 39 -7.71 0.04 -0.08
N TRP A 40 -8.54 -0.51 -0.98
CA TRP A 40 -9.71 0.20 -1.50
C TRP A 40 -10.68 0.64 -0.40
N LYS A 41 -10.89 -0.22 0.60
CA LYS A 41 -11.74 0.09 1.76
C LYS A 41 -11.08 1.14 2.65
N ASP A 42 -9.78 1.05 2.88
CA ASP A 42 -9.02 1.94 3.76
C ASP A 42 -9.06 3.38 3.25
N ILE A 43 -8.94 3.57 1.92
CA ILE A 43 -9.04 4.89 1.29
C ILE A 43 -10.48 5.33 1.02
N LYS A 44 -11.47 4.51 1.40
CA LYS A 44 -12.91 4.77 1.24
C LYS A 44 -13.33 5.06 -0.21
N TRP A 45 -12.61 4.50 -1.18
CA TRP A 45 -12.93 4.65 -2.58
C TRP A 45 -13.94 3.56 -2.98
N GLY A 46 -15.20 3.96 -3.13
CA GLY A 46 -16.28 3.04 -3.47
C GLY A 46 -16.26 2.60 -4.93
N GLY A 47 -16.88 1.45 -5.21
CA GLY A 47 -17.15 0.96 -6.56
C GLY A 47 -16.12 -0.02 -7.13
N ILE A 48 -14.92 -0.10 -6.55
CA ILE A 48 -13.89 -1.07 -6.94
C ILE A 48 -13.86 -2.19 -5.90
N ARG A 49 -13.89 -3.45 -6.37
CA ARG A 49 -13.99 -4.65 -5.52
C ARG A 49 -13.10 -5.79 -6.02
N ASP A 50 -12.07 -5.41 -6.74
CA ASP A 50 -11.20 -6.29 -7.52
C ASP A 50 -9.75 -5.84 -7.35
N ASP A 51 -8.81 -6.68 -7.79
CA ASP A 51 -7.37 -6.43 -7.71
C ASP A 51 -6.70 -6.28 -9.09
N GLU A 52 -7.47 -6.42 -10.17
CA GLU A 52 -7.08 -6.15 -11.55
C GLU A 52 -7.14 -4.64 -11.87
N THR A 53 -7.98 -3.86 -11.18
CA THR A 53 -8.01 -2.40 -11.35
C THR A 53 -6.70 -1.79 -10.85
N PRO A 54 -6.03 -0.89 -11.62
CA PRO A 54 -4.79 -0.25 -11.19
C PRO A 54 -4.87 0.37 -9.79
N TRP A 55 -4.11 -0.19 -8.86
CA TRP A 55 -4.28 0.03 -7.41
C TRP A 55 -3.15 0.85 -6.77
N CYS A 56 -2.31 1.51 -7.56
CA CYS A 56 -1.19 2.32 -7.03
C CYS A 56 -1.67 3.41 -6.05
N ALA A 57 -2.79 4.07 -6.35
CA ALA A 57 -3.40 5.06 -5.47
C ALA A 57 -3.99 4.44 -4.18
N ALA A 58 -4.60 3.25 -4.28
CA ALA A 58 -5.13 2.53 -3.13
C ALA A 58 -4.00 2.16 -2.16
N TYR A 59 -2.92 1.57 -2.67
CA TYR A 59 -1.75 1.21 -1.87
C TYR A 59 -1.13 2.42 -1.16
N VAL A 60 -0.78 3.48 -1.90
CA VAL A 60 -0.15 4.66 -1.29
C VAL A 60 -1.08 5.32 -0.27
N GLY A 61 -2.37 5.46 -0.58
CA GLY A 61 -3.33 6.02 0.36
C GLY A 61 -3.49 5.18 1.63
N ALA A 62 -3.49 3.85 1.51
CA ALA A 62 -3.55 2.96 2.67
C ALA A 62 -2.28 3.07 3.54
N MET A 63 -1.09 3.18 2.96
CA MET A 63 0.16 3.34 3.73
C MET A 63 0.21 4.69 4.47
N LEU A 64 -0.31 5.74 3.84
CA LEU A 64 -0.39 7.07 4.48
C LEU A 64 -1.44 7.10 5.60
N GLY A 65 -2.53 6.34 5.47
CA GLY A 65 -3.59 6.28 6.48
C GLY A 65 -3.36 5.27 7.60
N SER A 66 -2.42 4.34 7.45
CA SER A 66 -2.14 3.26 8.42
C SER A 66 -1.23 3.70 9.57
N VAL A 67 -0.59 4.87 9.46
CA VAL A 67 0.34 5.39 10.47
C VAL A 67 -0.27 6.59 11.22
N PRO A 68 -0.14 6.65 12.56
CA PRO A 68 -0.66 7.74 13.38
C PRO A 68 0.17 9.02 13.31
#